data_AF-A0A8C3EL40-F1
#
_entry.id   AF-A0A8C3EL40-F1
#
_cell.length_a   1.000
_cell.length_b   1.000
_cell.length_c   1.000
_cell.angle_alpha   90.00
_cell.angle_beta   90.00
_cell.angle_gamma   90.00
#
_symmetry.space_group_name_H-M   'P 1'
#
loop_
_entity.id
_entity.type
_entity.pdbx_description
1 polymer ?
#
loop_
_entity_poly.entity_id
_entity_poly.type
_entity_poly.pdbx_seq_one_letter_code
_entity_poly.pdbx_strand_id
1 'polypeptide(L)'
;MLWHGKPWRSMCKGLVLGTLLTSFMLLLYSYAVPPLQVSVTEIPIPFSCSSRLSPVQAPSPSNSTGSTSGWSCRPKLNVMFMKTHKTASSTILNILFRFGEKHRLKFAFPNGRNDFYYPSFFERSQVQHYRPGVCFNIICNHMRFHYEEVRKLLPPDATFVTVLRDPAYLFESSFHYFGPVIPLTWKISGEDKLDEFLRDPQHYYDPNGFNAHYLQNLLFFDFGYDSSMDANSPLVEEHIQEIDRRFHLVMLLEYFDESLVLLKDLLCWQLEDVLYFKLNARKGSTVSRLTPELYEQATAWNLIDAKLYRYFNATFWRKVEAYGRERMARDVAELQRENEKMTSICIDGGHAVDASAIQESSMQPWQPLGEKTILGYNLKKKISKKHQKLCRKMLTPEIQYLTDLGANLWITKLWSYVRDFLKWIHFFLPHGRAGGGICEGCGLVTAGAGHLSPGCWVQAGMCWDSSGRRSPCPGWAEMPTGNSTLQGLLKSPCWFWGCESVRTCCTAPAHGCDECSTFSARPQPSLHGRL
;
A
#
# COMPACT_ATOMS: atom_id res chain seq x y z
N MET A 1 54.45 -32.88 8.94
CA MET A 1 53.09 -32.32 9.01
C MET A 1 53.03 -31.09 8.12
N LEU A 2 52.35 -31.18 6.97
CA LEU A 2 52.07 -30.06 6.08
C LEU A 2 50.75 -29.43 6.49
N TRP A 3 50.76 -28.14 6.81
CA TRP A 3 49.58 -27.36 7.13
C TRP A 3 48.76 -27.09 5.86
N HIS A 4 47.46 -27.42 5.92
CA HIS A 4 46.52 -27.37 4.80
C HIS A 4 46.19 -25.94 4.33
N GLY A 5 46.39 -25.70 3.03
CA GLY A 5 45.88 -24.52 2.34
C GLY A 5 44.36 -24.57 2.14
N LYS A 6 43.61 -23.68 2.82
CA LYS A 6 42.20 -23.37 2.53
C LYS A 6 41.72 -21.90 2.67
N PRO A 7 42.53 -20.81 2.67
CA PRO A 7 41.94 -19.45 2.64
C PRO A 7 41.54 -18.98 1.23
N TRP A 8 42.32 -19.36 0.21
CA TRP A 8 42.22 -18.80 -1.14
C TRP A 8 40.95 -19.19 -1.92
N ARG A 9 40.44 -20.41 -1.72
CA ARG A 9 39.22 -20.87 -2.40
C ARG A 9 37.96 -20.13 -1.94
N SER A 10 37.94 -19.59 -0.72
CA SER A 10 36.79 -18.84 -0.19
C SER A 10 36.76 -17.41 -0.72
N MET A 11 37.93 -16.76 -0.79
CA MET A 11 38.05 -15.41 -1.34
C MET A 11 37.77 -15.37 -2.85
N CYS A 12 38.27 -16.34 -3.63
CA CYS A 12 37.92 -16.44 -5.05
C CYS A 12 36.42 -16.66 -5.28
N LYS A 13 35.73 -17.42 -4.43
CA LYS A 13 34.27 -17.59 -4.53
C LYS A 13 33.52 -16.30 -4.22
N GLY A 14 33.97 -15.54 -3.22
CA GLY A 14 33.41 -14.22 -2.89
C GLY A 14 33.63 -13.19 -4.01
N LEU A 15 34.81 -13.19 -4.63
CA LEU A 15 35.14 -12.35 -5.77
C LEU A 15 34.30 -12.73 -6.99
N VAL A 16 34.22 -14.02 -7.34
CA VAL A 16 33.40 -14.49 -8.48
C VAL A 16 31.92 -14.16 -8.26
N LEU A 17 31.39 -14.35 -7.04
CA LEU A 17 30.00 -14.00 -6.73
C LEU A 17 29.77 -12.47 -6.78
N GLY A 18 30.73 -11.68 -6.29
CA GLY A 18 30.72 -10.23 -6.38
C GLY A 18 30.72 -9.74 -7.82
N THR A 19 31.61 -10.27 -8.66
CA THR A 19 31.70 -9.93 -10.09
C THR A 19 30.46 -10.37 -10.86
N LEU A 20 29.89 -11.55 -10.56
CA LEU A 20 28.64 -12.00 -11.15
C LEU A 20 27.46 -11.10 -10.75
N LEU A 21 27.39 -10.71 -9.48
CA LEU A 21 26.34 -9.82 -8.98
C LEU A 21 26.48 -8.42 -9.59
N THR A 22 27.67 -7.85 -9.65
CA THR A 22 27.90 -6.52 -10.26
C THR A 22 27.67 -6.55 -11.77
N SER A 23 28.11 -7.60 -12.46
CA SER A 23 27.86 -7.78 -13.89
C SER A 23 26.37 -7.95 -14.17
N PHE A 24 25.66 -8.72 -13.36
CA PHE A 24 24.21 -8.87 -13.44
C PHE A 24 23.49 -7.54 -13.17
N MET A 25 23.93 -6.77 -12.16
CA MET A 25 23.35 -5.45 -11.85
C MET A 25 23.64 -4.42 -12.94
N LEU A 26 24.84 -4.43 -13.55
CA LEU A 26 25.18 -3.59 -14.70
C LEU A 26 24.38 -3.97 -15.94
N LEU A 27 24.18 -5.27 -16.20
CA LEU A 27 23.30 -5.73 -17.26
C LEU A 27 21.87 -5.26 -17.00
N LEU A 28 21.35 -5.47 -15.79
CA LEU A 28 20.01 -5.05 -15.40
C LEU A 28 19.83 -3.54 -15.55
N TYR A 29 20.85 -2.75 -15.18
CA TYR A 29 20.88 -1.31 -15.36
C TYR A 29 20.86 -0.94 -16.85
N SER A 30 21.67 -1.60 -17.68
CA SER A 30 21.69 -1.36 -19.13
C SER A 30 20.37 -1.71 -19.84
N TYR A 31 19.59 -2.65 -19.31
CA TYR A 31 18.24 -2.97 -19.78
C TYR A 31 17.13 -2.10 -19.16
N ALA A 32 17.39 -1.47 -18.00
CA ALA A 32 16.44 -0.60 -17.32
C ALA A 32 16.52 0.87 -17.80
N VAL A 33 17.62 1.27 -18.42
CA VAL A 33 17.83 2.61 -18.99
C VAL A 33 17.33 2.63 -20.44
N PRO A 34 16.35 3.47 -20.80
CA PRO A 34 15.90 3.61 -22.19
C PRO A 34 17.02 4.17 -23.08
N PRO A 35 17.07 3.80 -24.38
CA PRO A 35 17.99 4.45 -25.31
C PRO A 35 17.71 5.96 -25.39
N LEU A 36 18.79 6.75 -25.47
CA LEU A 36 18.75 8.20 -25.69
C LEU A 36 17.86 8.56 -26.90
N GLN A 37 16.97 9.53 -26.68
CA GLN A 37 15.96 9.97 -27.64
C GLN A 37 16.58 10.49 -28.94
N VAL A 38 16.08 9.96 -30.06
CA VAL A 38 16.18 10.57 -31.38
C VAL A 38 15.14 11.68 -31.47
N SER A 39 15.52 12.84 -32.02
CA SER A 39 14.62 13.96 -32.32
C SER A 39 13.37 13.49 -33.07
N VAL A 40 12.20 13.63 -32.45
CA VAL A 40 10.91 13.25 -33.02
C VAL A 40 10.17 14.51 -33.44
N THR A 41 9.90 14.63 -34.74
CA THR A 41 8.98 15.62 -35.30
C THR A 41 7.63 15.54 -34.58
N GLU A 42 7.12 16.66 -34.07
CA GLU A 42 5.85 16.67 -33.33
C GLU A 42 4.68 16.26 -34.23
N ILE A 43 4.14 15.06 -33.99
CA ILE A 43 2.92 14.57 -34.65
C ILE A 43 1.73 14.92 -33.74
N PRO A 44 0.72 15.65 -34.26
CA PRO A 44 -0.45 16.02 -33.47
C PRO A 44 -1.24 14.78 -33.02
N ILE A 45 -1.72 14.82 -31.79
CA ILE A 45 -2.59 13.79 -31.21
C ILE A 45 -3.98 13.92 -31.87
N PRO A 46 -4.68 12.81 -32.15
CA PRO A 46 -6.05 12.89 -32.62
C PRO A 46 -6.97 13.54 -31.58
N PHE A 47 -8.00 14.26 -32.05
CA PHE A 47 -9.03 14.87 -31.19
C PHE A 47 -9.82 13.87 -30.34
N SER A 48 -9.80 12.58 -30.71
CA SER A 48 -10.42 11.50 -29.94
C SER A 48 -9.54 10.25 -30.00
N CYS A 49 -9.42 9.56 -28.85
CA CYS A 49 -8.72 8.28 -28.79
C CYS A 49 -9.54 7.10 -29.34
N SER A 50 -10.77 7.32 -29.85
CA SER A 50 -11.58 6.28 -30.44
C SER A 50 -10.99 5.79 -31.76
N SER A 51 -10.41 4.58 -31.76
CA SER A 51 -10.53 3.72 -32.93
C SER A 51 -12.02 3.45 -33.15
N ARG A 52 -12.53 3.62 -34.38
CA ARG A 52 -13.95 3.42 -34.73
C ARG A 52 -14.49 2.13 -34.11
N LEU A 53 -15.25 2.25 -33.04
CA LEU A 53 -16.20 1.25 -32.58
C LEU A 53 -17.57 1.85 -32.87
N SER A 54 -18.32 1.21 -33.75
CA SER A 54 -19.68 1.58 -34.11
C SER A 54 -20.50 1.91 -32.85
N PRO A 55 -21.36 2.93 -32.88
CA PRO A 55 -22.27 3.18 -31.77
C PRO A 55 -23.09 1.91 -31.55
N VAL A 56 -22.92 1.27 -30.39
CA VAL A 56 -23.95 0.36 -29.88
C VAL A 56 -25.18 1.25 -29.71
N GLN A 57 -26.20 0.99 -30.52
CA GLN A 57 -27.47 1.71 -30.50
C GLN A 57 -28.00 1.75 -29.06
N ALA A 58 -28.03 2.96 -28.50
CA ALA A 58 -28.89 3.22 -27.36
C ALA A 58 -30.34 2.99 -27.80
N PRO A 59 -31.22 2.41 -26.95
CA PRO A 59 -32.63 2.28 -27.27
C PRO A 59 -33.24 3.66 -27.52
N SER A 60 -33.96 3.81 -28.63
CA SER A 60 -34.66 5.04 -29.00
C SER A 60 -35.62 5.50 -27.89
N PRO A 61 -35.64 6.79 -27.51
CA PRO A 61 -36.68 7.31 -26.64
C PRO A 61 -37.99 7.41 -27.41
N SER A 62 -39.05 6.83 -26.85
CA SER A 62 -40.42 7.00 -27.30
C SER A 62 -40.84 8.48 -27.20
N ASN A 63 -41.49 8.95 -28.24
CA ASN A 63 -42.08 10.29 -28.34
C ASN A 63 -42.96 10.59 -27.12
N SER A 64 -42.53 11.55 -26.31
CA SER A 64 -43.40 12.31 -25.41
C SER A 64 -43.08 13.78 -25.54
N THR A 65 -44.07 14.52 -26.02
CA THR A 65 -44.11 15.97 -26.14
C THR A 65 -44.20 16.58 -24.74
N GLY A 66 -43.19 17.37 -24.34
CA GLY A 66 -43.18 18.09 -23.07
C GLY A 66 -41.83 18.72 -22.75
N SER A 67 -41.67 19.99 -23.14
CA SER A 67 -40.48 20.82 -22.97
C SER A 67 -40.13 21.10 -21.49
N THR A 68 -39.00 20.57 -21.04
CA THR A 68 -37.96 21.34 -20.33
C THR A 68 -36.62 20.83 -20.82
N SER A 69 -35.82 21.68 -21.46
CA SER A 69 -34.47 21.36 -21.92
C SER A 69 -33.52 21.21 -20.72
N GLY A 70 -33.64 20.09 -20.00
CA GLY A 70 -32.64 19.67 -19.02
C GLY A 70 -31.36 19.35 -19.79
N TRP A 71 -30.30 20.11 -19.56
CA TRP A 71 -28.99 19.83 -20.15
C TRP A 71 -28.55 18.45 -19.66
N SER A 72 -28.66 17.43 -20.51
CA SER A 72 -28.16 16.09 -20.20
C SER A 72 -26.64 16.15 -20.25
N CYS A 73 -25.97 16.13 -19.09
CA CYS A 73 -24.52 16.06 -19.08
C CYS A 73 -24.04 14.69 -19.61
N ARG A 74 -23.04 14.69 -20.48
CA ARG A 74 -22.43 13.45 -21.02
C ARG A 74 -21.23 13.05 -20.16
N PRO A 75 -21.08 11.76 -19.81
CA PRO A 75 -19.93 11.29 -19.05
C PRO A 75 -18.62 11.63 -19.73
N LYS A 76 -17.70 12.26 -19.00
CA LYS A 76 -16.34 12.53 -19.49
C LYS A 76 -15.52 11.25 -19.44
N LEU A 77 -14.80 10.97 -20.53
CA LEU A 77 -14.04 9.73 -20.72
C LEU A 77 -12.52 9.96 -20.63
N ASN A 78 -12.06 11.19 -20.85
CA ASN A 78 -10.64 11.53 -20.87
C ASN A 78 -10.27 12.16 -19.52
N VAL A 79 -9.49 11.44 -18.70
CA VAL A 79 -9.16 11.83 -17.33
C VAL A 79 -7.66 11.71 -17.10
N MET A 80 -7.04 12.82 -16.71
CA MET A 80 -5.71 12.81 -16.11
C MET A 80 -5.89 12.87 -14.60
N PHE A 81 -5.47 11.83 -13.89
CA PHE A 81 -5.34 11.86 -12.44
C PHE A 81 -3.88 11.94 -12.03
N MET A 82 -3.46 13.08 -11.50
CA MET A 82 -2.13 13.24 -10.93
C MET A 82 -2.10 12.56 -9.57
N LYS A 83 -1.54 11.36 -9.53
CA LYS A 83 -1.52 10.52 -8.35
C LYS A 83 -0.41 10.98 -7.39
N THR A 84 -0.78 11.67 -6.32
CA THR A 84 0.13 12.07 -5.23
C THR A 84 0.34 10.94 -4.22
N HIS A 85 1.48 10.95 -3.54
CA HIS A 85 1.84 9.93 -2.56
C HIS A 85 1.07 10.09 -1.25
N LYS A 86 0.65 8.97 -0.65
CA LYS A 86 0.07 8.88 0.71
C LYS A 86 -1.20 9.72 0.97
N THR A 87 -1.96 10.00 -0.09
CA THR A 87 -3.22 10.77 -0.11
C THR A 87 -4.47 9.90 -0.36
N ALA A 88 -4.40 8.60 -0.03
CA ALA A 88 -5.40 7.57 -0.42
C ALA A 88 -5.65 7.45 -1.93
N SER A 89 -4.69 7.89 -2.74
CA SER A 89 -4.78 7.93 -4.19
C SER A 89 -4.92 6.54 -4.86
N SER A 90 -4.56 5.44 -4.18
CA SER A 90 -4.85 4.07 -4.66
C SER A 90 -6.35 3.76 -4.71
N THR A 91 -7.16 4.36 -3.82
CA THR A 91 -8.63 4.21 -3.84
C THR A 91 -9.22 4.88 -5.08
N ILE A 92 -8.76 6.11 -5.39
CA ILE A 92 -9.18 6.85 -6.58
C ILE A 92 -8.72 6.12 -7.85
N LEU A 93 -7.49 5.59 -7.86
CA LEU A 93 -6.99 4.78 -8.97
C LEU A 93 -7.87 3.54 -9.22
N ASN A 94 -8.36 2.84 -8.18
CA ASN A 94 -9.30 1.73 -8.34
C ASN A 94 -10.62 2.16 -8.99
N ILE A 95 -11.17 3.32 -8.58
CA ILE A 95 -12.35 3.94 -9.20
C ILE A 95 -12.09 4.17 -10.71
N LEU A 96 -10.97 4.81 -11.07
CA LEU A 96 -10.61 5.09 -12.45
C LEU A 96 -10.41 3.83 -13.29
N PHE A 97 -9.79 2.79 -12.72
CA PHE A 97 -9.61 1.50 -13.37
C PHE A 97 -10.94 0.83 -13.68
N ARG A 98 -11.85 0.79 -12.70
CA ARG A 98 -13.19 0.24 -12.90
C ARG A 98 -13.97 1.01 -13.97
N PHE A 99 -13.92 2.34 -13.91
CA PHE A 99 -14.59 3.17 -14.90
C PHE A 99 -14.03 2.94 -16.30
N GLY A 100 -12.70 2.98 -16.45
CA GLY A 100 -12.05 2.76 -17.74
C GLY A 100 -12.31 1.36 -18.30
N GLU A 101 -12.32 0.33 -17.45
CA GLU A 101 -12.67 -1.03 -17.88
C GLU A 101 -14.15 -1.16 -18.29
N LYS A 102 -15.08 -0.56 -17.52
CA LYS A 102 -16.51 -0.49 -17.84
C LYS A 102 -16.75 0.12 -19.22
N HIS A 103 -16.00 1.17 -19.55
CA HIS A 103 -16.13 1.93 -20.80
C HIS A 103 -15.12 1.54 -21.90
N ARG A 104 -14.31 0.49 -21.68
CA ARG A 104 -13.26 0.01 -22.61
C ARG A 104 -12.28 1.12 -23.04
N LEU A 105 -11.91 1.97 -22.09
CA LEU A 105 -11.01 3.09 -22.28
C LEU A 105 -9.56 2.64 -22.32
N LYS A 106 -8.73 3.40 -23.03
CA LYS A 106 -7.31 3.11 -23.18
C LYS A 106 -6.51 3.81 -22.08
N PHE A 107 -5.79 3.03 -21.28
CA PHE A 107 -4.92 3.53 -20.22
C PHE A 107 -3.50 3.77 -20.73
N ALA A 108 -2.88 4.87 -20.30
CA ALA A 108 -1.44 5.04 -20.38
C ALA A 108 -0.82 4.39 -19.13
N PHE A 109 -0.29 3.18 -19.29
CA PHE A 109 0.41 2.48 -18.21
C PHE A 109 1.92 2.65 -18.32
N PRO A 110 2.67 2.61 -17.21
CA PRO A 110 4.12 2.52 -17.24
C PRO A 110 4.59 1.21 -17.87
N ASN A 111 5.80 1.22 -18.43
CA ASN A 111 6.46 0.03 -18.97
C ASN A 111 7.55 -0.50 -18.02
N GLY A 112 7.31 -1.62 -17.38
CA GLY A 112 8.26 -2.35 -16.52
C GLY A 112 8.02 -2.16 -15.01
N ARG A 113 7.59 -0.96 -14.59
CA ARG A 113 7.34 -0.58 -13.19
C ARG A 113 5.86 -0.30 -12.95
N ASN A 114 5.47 -0.02 -11.70
CA ASN A 114 4.13 0.45 -11.33
C ASN A 114 4.00 2.00 -11.30
N ASP A 115 5.11 2.70 -11.52
CA ASP A 115 5.26 4.15 -11.63
C ASP A 115 5.94 4.51 -12.97
N PHE A 116 5.91 5.79 -13.34
CA PHE A 116 6.63 6.31 -14.50
C PHE A 116 8.06 6.76 -14.14
N TYR A 117 8.90 5.82 -13.70
CA TYR A 117 10.32 6.05 -13.40
C TYR A 117 10.59 7.17 -12.37
N TYR A 118 9.71 7.28 -11.38
CA TYR A 118 9.87 8.20 -10.27
C TYR A 118 11.20 7.91 -9.52
N PRO A 119 12.00 8.94 -9.13
CA PRO A 119 11.67 10.36 -9.02
C PRO A 119 12.04 11.24 -10.24
N SER A 120 12.42 10.64 -11.37
CA SER A 120 12.67 11.41 -12.59
C SER A 120 11.39 12.03 -13.12
N PHE A 121 11.51 13.17 -13.82
CA PHE A 121 10.39 13.78 -14.52
C PHE A 121 9.71 12.81 -15.47
N PHE A 122 8.38 12.91 -15.56
CA PHE A 122 7.61 12.15 -16.51
C PHE A 122 8.03 12.46 -17.95
N GLU A 123 8.18 11.40 -18.73
CA GLU A 123 8.32 11.48 -20.17
C GLU A 123 7.33 10.52 -20.83
N ARG A 124 6.70 10.95 -21.94
CA ARG A 124 5.74 10.10 -22.66
C ARG A 124 6.33 8.80 -23.22
N SER A 125 7.65 8.77 -23.41
CA SER A 125 8.44 7.58 -23.81
C SER A 125 8.33 6.43 -22.78
N GLN A 126 8.03 6.76 -21.51
CA GLN A 126 7.88 5.80 -20.42
C GLN A 126 6.55 5.04 -20.47
N VAL A 127 5.60 5.49 -21.30
CA VAL A 127 4.30 4.86 -21.46
C VAL A 127 4.41 3.60 -22.32
N GLN A 128 3.85 2.51 -21.81
CA GLN A 128 3.74 1.24 -22.50
C GLN A 128 3.04 1.41 -23.86
N HIS A 129 3.67 0.86 -24.91
CA HIS A 129 3.20 0.96 -26.29
C HIS A 129 3.10 2.39 -26.85
N TYR A 130 3.81 3.35 -26.25
CA TYR A 130 3.89 4.69 -26.82
C TYR A 130 4.45 4.68 -28.25
N ARG A 131 3.81 5.44 -29.12
CA ARG A 131 4.27 5.79 -30.47
C ARG A 131 3.83 7.23 -30.75
N PRO A 132 4.57 8.03 -31.53
CA PRO A 132 4.14 9.37 -31.89
C PRO A 132 2.71 9.39 -32.46
N GLY A 133 1.89 10.36 -32.03
CA GLY A 133 0.48 10.48 -32.44
C GLY A 133 -0.49 9.52 -31.72
N VAL A 134 -0.02 8.67 -30.81
CA VAL A 134 -0.90 7.81 -30.01
C VAL A 134 -1.68 8.64 -28.98
N CYS A 135 -2.92 8.22 -28.74
CA CYS A 135 -3.82 8.85 -27.77
C CYS A 135 -4.19 7.85 -26.66
N PHE A 136 -4.40 8.34 -25.44
CA PHE A 136 -4.89 7.61 -24.28
C PHE A 136 -6.05 8.36 -23.61
N ASN A 137 -6.97 7.62 -22.98
CA ASN A 137 -8.10 8.21 -22.26
C ASN A 137 -7.75 8.49 -20.80
N ILE A 138 -7.03 7.58 -20.14
CA ILE A 138 -6.76 7.69 -18.70
C ILE A 138 -5.26 7.59 -18.41
N ILE A 139 -4.73 8.55 -17.64
CA ILE A 139 -3.40 8.50 -17.03
C ILE A 139 -3.58 8.66 -15.52
N CYS A 140 -3.12 7.70 -14.72
CA CYS A 140 -3.39 7.70 -13.27
C CYS A 140 -2.32 7.02 -12.39
N ASN A 141 -1.19 6.60 -12.96
CA ASN A 141 -0.07 6.05 -12.19
C ASN A 141 0.83 7.16 -11.61
N HIS A 142 1.62 6.81 -10.59
CA HIS A 142 2.60 7.74 -10.01
C HIS A 142 3.61 8.23 -11.03
N MET A 143 3.92 9.53 -10.98
CA MET A 143 4.93 10.21 -11.79
C MET A 143 5.45 11.42 -11.02
N ARG A 144 6.60 11.97 -11.45
CA ARG A 144 6.92 13.38 -11.16
C ARG A 144 6.37 14.20 -12.31
N PHE A 145 5.40 15.07 -12.01
CA PHE A 145 4.56 15.68 -13.03
C PHE A 145 5.36 16.53 -14.02
N HIS A 146 5.04 16.39 -15.30
CA HIS A 146 5.59 17.21 -16.36
C HIS A 146 4.47 17.51 -17.36
N TYR A 147 3.83 18.68 -17.19
CA TYR A 147 2.59 19.03 -17.89
C TYR A 147 2.72 18.92 -19.41
N GLU A 148 3.82 19.42 -19.98
CA GLU A 148 4.04 19.41 -21.43
C GLU A 148 4.15 18.00 -22.02
N GLU A 149 4.68 17.02 -21.28
CA GLU A 149 4.73 15.64 -21.75
C GLU A 149 3.40 14.90 -21.52
N VAL A 150 2.68 15.22 -20.44
CA VAL A 150 1.37 14.63 -20.14
C VAL A 150 0.32 15.07 -21.15
N ARG A 151 0.24 16.37 -21.46
CA ARG A 151 -0.74 16.89 -22.44
C ARG A 151 -0.50 16.34 -23.85
N LYS A 152 0.71 15.84 -24.13
CA LYS A 152 1.07 15.19 -25.40
C LYS A 152 0.51 13.76 -25.57
N LEU A 153 -0.25 13.25 -24.59
CA LEU A 153 -0.80 11.89 -24.59
C LEU A 153 -2.33 11.84 -24.52
N LEU A 154 -2.97 12.98 -24.26
CA LEU A 154 -4.37 13.09 -23.94
C LEU A 154 -5.08 14.00 -24.96
N PRO A 155 -6.38 13.74 -25.25
CA PRO A 155 -7.20 14.68 -25.99
C PRO A 155 -7.26 16.07 -25.33
N PRO A 156 -7.50 17.15 -26.10
CA PRO A 156 -7.61 18.51 -25.56
C PRO A 156 -8.73 18.71 -24.53
N ASP A 157 -9.75 17.85 -24.52
CA ASP A 157 -10.89 17.90 -23.59
C ASP A 157 -10.67 17.09 -22.30
N ALA A 158 -9.45 16.57 -22.09
CA ALA A 158 -9.12 15.79 -20.91
C ALA A 158 -9.29 16.60 -19.61
N THR A 159 -9.98 16.01 -18.64
CA THR A 159 -10.17 16.63 -17.33
C THR A 159 -9.03 16.23 -16.39
N PHE A 160 -8.30 17.23 -15.89
CA PHE A 160 -7.19 17.06 -14.96
C PHE A 160 -7.69 17.16 -13.52
N VAL A 161 -7.42 16.12 -12.73
CA VAL A 161 -7.79 16.04 -11.32
C VAL A 161 -6.62 15.52 -10.49
N THR A 162 -6.59 15.86 -9.22
CA THR A 162 -5.57 15.39 -8.26
C THR A 162 -6.17 15.36 -6.86
N VAL A 163 -5.42 14.86 -5.88
CA VAL A 163 -5.81 14.83 -4.47
C VAL A 163 -4.64 15.30 -3.61
N LEU A 164 -4.92 16.10 -2.59
CA LEU A 164 -3.97 16.50 -1.56
C LEU A 164 -4.39 15.94 -0.21
N ARG A 165 -3.49 16.10 0.75
CA ARG A 165 -3.67 15.77 2.15
C ARG A 165 -2.98 16.84 2.98
N ASP A 166 -3.46 17.04 4.20
CA ASP A 166 -2.79 17.85 5.20
C ASP A 166 -1.28 17.50 5.28
N PRO A 167 -0.38 18.48 5.20
CA PRO A 167 1.06 18.25 5.08
C PRO A 167 1.68 17.54 6.29
N ALA A 168 1.20 17.78 7.51
CA ALA A 168 1.74 17.14 8.71
C ALA A 168 1.34 15.66 8.77
N TYR A 169 0.06 15.35 8.54
CA TYR A 169 -0.40 13.96 8.46
C TYR A 169 0.15 13.22 7.25
N LEU A 170 0.37 13.94 6.13
CA LEU A 170 1.09 13.41 4.99
C LEU A 170 2.53 13.03 5.36
N PHE A 171 3.24 13.94 6.03
CA PHE A 171 4.62 13.73 6.45
C PHE A 171 4.75 12.55 7.42
N GLU A 172 3.90 12.46 8.44
CA GLU A 172 3.83 11.30 9.34
C GLU A 172 3.66 10.00 8.53
N SER A 173 2.73 10.00 7.56
CA SER A 173 2.47 8.82 6.75
C SER A 173 3.60 8.47 5.79
N SER A 174 4.30 9.47 5.25
CA SER A 174 5.43 9.34 4.34
C SER A 174 6.65 8.81 5.08
N PHE A 175 6.99 9.43 6.20
CA PHE A 175 8.16 9.09 7.02
C PHE A 175 8.14 7.63 7.46
N HIS A 176 7.00 7.15 7.99
CA HIS A 176 6.85 5.75 8.38
C HIS A 176 6.89 4.78 7.18
N TYR A 177 6.32 5.17 6.05
CA TYR A 177 6.21 4.27 4.89
C TYR A 177 7.52 4.16 4.11
N PHE A 178 8.24 5.27 3.92
CA PHE A 178 9.45 5.34 3.12
C PHE A 178 10.74 5.32 3.95
N GLY A 179 10.69 5.53 5.27
CA GLY A 179 11.87 5.52 6.14
C GLY A 179 12.83 4.33 5.89
N PRO A 180 12.36 3.08 5.79
CA PRO A 180 13.22 1.94 5.49
C PRO A 180 14.02 2.03 4.18
N VAL A 181 13.62 2.88 3.22
CA VAL A 181 14.32 3.10 1.94
C VAL A 181 15.00 4.47 1.84
N ILE A 182 15.06 5.23 2.94
CA ILE A 182 15.72 6.53 3.03
C ILE A 182 16.86 6.43 4.05
N PRO A 183 18.13 6.31 3.60
CA PRO A 183 19.28 6.11 4.49
C PRO A 183 19.45 7.16 5.58
N LEU A 184 19.00 8.40 5.36
CA LEU A 184 19.01 9.47 6.35
C LEU A 184 18.26 9.10 7.63
N THR A 185 17.17 8.31 7.51
CA THR A 185 16.35 7.92 8.67
C THR A 185 16.95 6.77 9.50
N TRP A 186 17.96 6.07 8.96
CA TRP A 186 18.53 4.89 9.64
C TRP A 186 19.41 5.28 10.81
N LYS A 187 20.04 6.46 10.73
CA LYS A 187 20.93 7.01 11.76
C LYS A 187 20.18 7.67 12.92
N ILE A 188 18.88 7.92 12.76
CA ILE A 188 18.04 8.52 13.80
C ILE A 188 17.91 7.52 14.94
N SER A 189 18.44 7.91 16.09
CA SER A 189 18.35 7.20 17.37
C SER A 189 17.03 7.51 18.08
N GLY A 190 16.59 6.62 18.97
CA GLY A 190 15.37 6.80 19.76
C GLY A 190 14.25 5.82 19.39
N GLU A 191 13.26 5.72 20.28
CA GLU A 191 12.10 4.85 20.08
C GLU A 191 11.15 5.38 19.01
N ASP A 192 10.94 6.71 18.98
CA ASP A 192 10.18 7.40 17.93
C ASP A 192 11.10 8.25 17.06
N LYS A 193 11.42 7.73 15.87
CA LYS A 193 12.29 8.39 14.90
C LYS A 193 11.68 9.63 14.28
N LEU A 194 10.35 9.74 14.23
CA LEU A 194 9.68 10.89 13.64
C LEU A 194 9.78 12.09 14.59
N ASP A 195 9.52 11.88 15.87
CA ASP A 195 9.69 12.89 16.92
C ASP A 195 11.14 13.41 16.93
N GLU A 196 12.13 12.50 16.98
CA GLU A 196 13.54 12.90 16.97
C GLU A 196 13.93 13.68 15.70
N PHE A 197 13.42 13.27 14.53
CA PHE A 197 13.63 14.02 13.30
C PHE A 197 13.06 15.44 13.37
N LEU A 198 11.84 15.60 13.90
CA LEU A 198 11.13 16.88 13.92
C LEU A 198 11.72 17.88 14.94
N ARG A 199 12.46 17.41 15.94
CA ARG A 199 13.18 18.28 16.89
C ARG A 199 14.34 19.02 16.25
N ASP A 200 15.06 18.38 15.33
CA ASP A 200 16.20 18.97 14.62
C ASP A 200 16.30 18.44 13.17
N PRO A 201 15.35 18.83 12.29
CA PRO A 201 15.30 18.26 10.96
C PRO A 201 16.50 18.66 10.11
N GLN A 202 17.10 19.83 10.38
CA GLN A 202 18.32 20.30 9.70
C GLN A 202 19.53 19.42 9.99
N HIS A 203 19.59 18.78 11.16
CA HIS A 203 20.65 17.83 11.48
C HIS A 203 20.54 16.52 10.67
N TYR A 204 19.31 16.05 10.43
CA TYR A 204 19.06 14.75 9.79
C TYR A 204 18.80 14.82 8.28
N TYR A 205 18.45 16.00 7.76
CA TYR A 205 18.07 16.18 6.37
C TYR A 205 19.21 16.71 5.50
N ASP A 206 19.43 16.03 4.38
CA ASP A 206 20.26 16.50 3.27
C ASP A 206 19.43 16.37 1.98
N PRO A 207 19.14 17.46 1.25
CA PRO A 207 18.35 17.41 0.02
C PRO A 207 19.00 16.56 -1.09
N ASN A 208 20.32 16.36 -1.05
CA ASN A 208 21.04 15.50 -1.99
C ASN A 208 21.07 14.03 -1.57
N GLY A 209 20.50 13.72 -0.39
CA GLY A 209 20.40 12.36 0.13
C GLY A 209 19.58 11.46 -0.78
N PHE A 210 19.96 10.18 -0.84
CA PHE A 210 19.19 9.18 -1.59
C PHE A 210 17.75 9.11 -1.05
N ASN A 211 16.77 9.30 -1.94
CA ASN A 211 15.33 9.36 -1.62
C ASN A 211 14.92 10.49 -0.66
N ALA A 212 15.72 11.55 -0.49
CA ALA A 212 15.42 12.66 0.41
C ALA A 212 14.12 13.43 0.05
N HIS A 213 13.69 13.38 -1.21
CA HIS A 213 12.44 14.02 -1.66
C HIS A 213 11.17 13.51 -0.92
N TYR A 214 11.20 12.34 -0.30
CA TYR A 214 10.08 11.86 0.54
C TYR A 214 10.00 12.52 1.92
N LEU A 215 11.06 13.22 2.34
CA LEU A 215 11.17 13.81 3.67
C LEU A 215 10.84 15.30 3.73
N GLN A 216 10.57 15.97 2.61
CA GLN A 216 10.22 17.41 2.65
C GLN A 216 9.38 17.79 1.42
N ASN A 217 8.27 18.50 1.65
CA ASN A 217 7.38 19.06 0.63
C ASN A 217 7.05 18.08 -0.52
N LEU A 218 6.61 16.87 -0.15
CA LEU A 218 6.40 15.75 -1.08
C LEU A 218 5.31 16.04 -2.12
N LEU A 219 4.24 16.78 -1.78
CA LEU A 219 3.21 17.13 -2.78
C LEU A 219 3.80 18.05 -3.83
N PHE A 220 4.53 19.09 -3.41
CA PHE A 220 5.17 20.02 -4.32
C PHE A 220 6.17 19.33 -5.25
N PHE A 221 6.93 18.35 -4.71
CA PHE A 221 7.80 17.49 -5.50
C PHE A 221 7.03 16.62 -6.51
N ASP A 222 5.93 15.99 -6.09
CA ASP A 222 5.06 15.20 -6.98
C ASP A 222 4.58 16.06 -8.17
N PHE A 223 4.22 17.33 -7.93
CA PHE A 223 3.84 18.28 -9.00
C PHE A 223 4.99 18.73 -9.91
N GLY A 224 6.20 18.22 -9.71
CA GLY A 224 7.35 18.46 -10.57
C GLY A 224 8.24 19.62 -10.13
N TYR A 225 7.93 20.27 -9.01
CA TYR A 225 8.70 21.41 -8.55
C TYR A 225 9.85 20.98 -7.61
N ASP A 226 10.68 21.93 -7.20
CA ASP A 226 11.76 21.71 -6.25
C ASP A 226 11.21 21.81 -4.82
N SER A 227 11.29 20.72 -4.06
CA SER A 227 10.82 20.66 -2.67
C SER A 227 11.71 21.40 -1.67
N SER A 228 12.94 21.74 -2.08
CA SER A 228 13.95 22.37 -1.22
C SER A 228 14.07 23.89 -1.44
N MET A 229 13.26 24.46 -2.33
CA MET A 229 13.29 25.89 -2.62
C MET A 229 12.93 26.74 -1.38
N ASP A 230 13.36 28.00 -1.37
CA ASP A 230 12.94 28.94 -0.32
C ASP A 230 11.42 29.09 -0.33
N ALA A 231 10.78 28.70 0.76
CA ALA A 231 9.34 28.81 0.93
C ALA A 231 8.82 30.25 0.81
N ASN A 232 9.66 31.26 1.05
CA ASN A 232 9.31 32.68 0.90
C ASN A 232 9.53 33.23 -0.52
N SER A 233 10.08 32.42 -1.43
CA SER A 233 10.23 32.80 -2.83
C SER A 233 8.85 33.06 -3.47
N PRO A 234 8.70 34.13 -4.28
CA PRO A 234 7.46 34.38 -5.01
C PRO A 234 7.10 33.26 -6.00
N LEU A 235 8.10 32.46 -6.42
CA LEU A 235 7.91 31.31 -7.30
C LEU A 235 6.99 30.24 -6.68
N VAL A 236 6.95 30.12 -5.35
CA VAL A 236 6.03 29.17 -4.68
C VAL A 236 4.58 29.50 -5.02
N GLU A 237 4.20 30.78 -4.92
CA GLU A 237 2.86 31.23 -5.23
C GLU A 237 2.56 31.13 -6.74
N GLU A 238 3.54 31.45 -7.59
CA GLU A 238 3.41 31.29 -9.04
C GLU A 238 3.10 29.84 -9.44
N HIS A 239 3.82 28.87 -8.86
CA HIS A 239 3.61 27.44 -9.10
C HIS A 239 2.27 26.95 -8.53
N ILE A 240 1.85 27.42 -7.36
CA ILE A 240 0.50 27.11 -6.82
C ILE A 240 -0.59 27.58 -7.79
N GLN A 241 -0.48 28.79 -8.31
CA GLN A 241 -1.42 29.33 -9.31
C GLN A 241 -1.35 28.59 -10.64
N GLU A 242 -0.17 28.10 -11.02
CA GLU A 242 0.02 27.26 -12.20
C GLU A 242 -0.71 25.92 -12.06
N ILE A 243 -0.66 25.30 -10.87
CA ILE A 243 -1.45 24.11 -10.54
C ILE A 243 -2.96 24.44 -10.64
N ASP A 244 -3.42 25.54 -10.04
CA ASP A 244 -4.85 25.91 -10.05
C ASP A 244 -5.39 26.11 -11.48
N ARG A 245 -4.58 26.70 -12.36
CA ARG A 245 -4.91 26.87 -13.79
C ARG A 245 -4.99 25.55 -14.56
N ARG A 246 -4.23 24.53 -14.15
CA ARG A 246 -4.12 23.24 -14.86
C ARG A 246 -5.12 22.20 -14.38
N PHE A 247 -5.46 22.20 -13.10
CA PHE A 247 -6.30 21.18 -12.48
C PHE A 247 -7.74 21.67 -12.31
N HIS A 248 -8.68 20.93 -12.90
CA HIS A 248 -10.10 21.24 -12.84
C HIS A 248 -10.69 21.00 -11.44
N LEU A 249 -10.15 20.01 -10.73
CA LEU A 249 -10.47 19.70 -9.34
C LEU A 249 -9.23 19.19 -8.60
N VAL A 250 -8.95 19.84 -7.47
CA VAL A 250 -8.01 19.37 -6.46
C VAL A 250 -8.83 18.88 -5.27
N MET A 251 -8.85 17.57 -5.08
CA MET A 251 -9.56 16.89 -3.99
C MET A 251 -8.75 16.96 -2.69
N LEU A 252 -9.41 16.76 -1.55
CA LEU A 252 -8.77 16.74 -0.22
C LEU A 252 -9.11 15.44 0.49
N LEU A 253 -8.09 14.75 1.01
CA LEU A 253 -8.28 13.49 1.72
C LEU A 253 -9.15 13.65 2.98
N GLU A 254 -9.04 14.76 3.68
CA GLU A 254 -9.82 15.04 4.89
C GLU A 254 -11.32 15.15 4.60
N TYR A 255 -11.68 15.47 3.36
CA TYR A 255 -13.05 15.61 2.85
C TYR A 255 -13.25 14.65 1.66
N PHE A 256 -12.87 13.39 1.85
CA PHE A 256 -12.80 12.41 0.76
C PHE A 256 -14.15 12.14 0.11
N ASP A 257 -15.23 12.07 0.89
CA ASP A 257 -16.57 11.81 0.35
C ASP A 257 -17.10 13.02 -0.45
N GLU A 258 -16.94 14.24 0.08
CA GLU A 258 -17.25 15.48 -0.64
C GLU A 258 -16.42 15.60 -1.92
N SER A 259 -15.14 15.21 -1.84
CA SER A 259 -14.23 15.18 -2.99
C SER A 259 -14.74 14.25 -4.10
N LEU A 260 -15.23 13.05 -3.74
CA LEU A 260 -15.80 12.12 -4.71
C LEU A 260 -17.15 12.60 -5.25
N VAL A 261 -17.96 13.29 -4.46
CA VAL A 261 -19.21 13.92 -4.94
C VAL A 261 -18.90 15.00 -5.97
N LEU A 262 -17.91 15.86 -5.72
CA LEU A 262 -17.45 16.87 -6.68
C LEU A 262 -16.83 16.23 -7.93
N LEU A 263 -16.05 15.15 -7.79
CA LEU A 263 -15.49 14.41 -8.91
C LEU A 263 -16.59 13.80 -9.79
N LYS A 264 -17.59 13.18 -9.16
CA LYS A 264 -18.78 12.61 -9.83
C LYS A 264 -19.49 13.67 -10.66
N ASP A 265 -19.74 14.84 -10.08
CA ASP A 265 -20.43 15.95 -10.74
C ASP A 265 -19.60 16.52 -11.89
N LEU A 266 -18.30 16.79 -11.67
CA LEU A 266 -17.37 17.31 -12.68
C LEU A 266 -17.25 16.40 -13.92
N LEU A 267 -17.25 15.08 -13.71
CA LEU A 267 -17.09 14.10 -14.77
C LEU A 267 -18.43 13.61 -15.33
N CYS A 268 -19.56 14.02 -14.73
CA CYS A 268 -20.90 13.55 -15.05
C CYS A 268 -21.00 12.01 -15.00
N TRP A 269 -20.41 11.45 -13.95
CA TRP A 269 -20.43 10.02 -13.66
C TRP A 269 -21.63 9.64 -12.79
N GLN A 270 -21.96 8.36 -12.78
CA GLN A 270 -23.02 7.84 -11.91
C GLN A 270 -22.45 7.56 -10.52
N LEU A 271 -23.33 7.45 -9.51
CA LEU A 271 -22.90 7.16 -8.14
C LEU A 271 -22.16 5.82 -8.05
N GLU A 272 -22.63 4.82 -8.80
CA GLU A 272 -22.05 3.48 -8.87
C GLU A 272 -20.61 3.48 -9.40
N ASP A 273 -20.24 4.50 -10.18
CA ASP A 273 -18.90 4.66 -10.73
C ASP A 273 -17.90 5.12 -9.68
N VAL A 274 -18.34 5.83 -8.63
CA VAL A 274 -17.47 6.39 -7.57
C VAL A 274 -17.54 5.66 -6.23
N LEU A 275 -18.36 4.61 -6.11
CA LEU A 275 -18.36 3.74 -4.92
C LEU A 275 -16.96 3.19 -4.67
N TYR A 276 -16.56 3.01 -3.42
CA TYR A 276 -15.20 2.64 -3.08
C TYR A 276 -15.08 1.83 -1.79
N PHE A 277 -13.96 1.12 -1.67
CA PHE A 277 -13.47 0.61 -0.40
C PHE A 277 -12.15 1.29 -0.07
N LYS A 278 -11.89 1.54 1.21
CA LYS A 278 -10.64 2.17 1.64
C LYS A 278 -9.49 1.20 1.43
N LEU A 279 -8.71 1.37 0.37
CA LEU A 279 -7.55 0.53 0.05
C LEU A 279 -6.28 1.09 0.69
N ASN A 280 -5.33 0.20 1.00
CA ASN A 280 -4.03 0.52 1.59
C ASN A 280 -4.10 1.29 2.94
N ALA A 281 -5.13 1.04 3.74
CA ALA A 281 -5.21 1.58 5.10
C ALA A 281 -4.11 1.01 6.00
N ARG A 282 -3.46 1.85 6.80
CA ARG A 282 -2.45 1.41 7.78
C ARG A 282 -3.14 0.88 9.05
N LYS A 283 -2.59 -0.17 9.65
CA LYS A 283 -2.94 -0.63 10.99
C LYS A 283 -2.78 0.52 12.00
N GLY A 284 -3.78 0.74 12.83
CA GLY A 284 -3.79 1.84 13.81
C GLY A 284 -3.95 3.24 13.22
N SER A 285 -4.38 3.38 11.95
CA SER A 285 -4.57 4.69 11.29
C SER A 285 -5.76 5.53 11.79
N THR A 286 -6.59 5.00 12.71
CA THR A 286 -7.77 5.73 13.22
C THR A 286 -7.41 6.86 14.18
N VAL A 287 -6.18 6.91 14.68
CA VAL A 287 -5.67 7.99 15.54
C VAL A 287 -4.23 8.31 15.10
N SER A 288 -3.99 9.53 14.62
CA SER A 288 -2.61 10.01 14.37
C SER A 288 -1.83 10.01 15.69
N ARG A 289 -0.53 9.71 15.61
CA ARG A 289 0.34 9.75 16.79
C ARG A 289 0.98 11.12 17.03
N LEU A 290 0.70 12.09 16.15
CA LEU A 290 1.22 13.45 16.30
C LEU A 290 0.57 14.13 17.50
N THR A 291 1.39 14.57 18.46
CA THR A 291 0.96 15.56 19.45
C THR A 291 0.73 16.91 18.76
N PRO A 292 0.01 17.86 19.39
CA PRO A 292 -0.14 19.20 18.84
C PRO A 292 1.21 19.86 18.49
N GLU A 293 2.23 19.69 19.33
CA GLU A 293 3.57 20.25 19.06
C GLU A 293 4.22 19.61 17.83
N LEU A 294 4.18 18.27 17.72
CA LEU A 294 4.73 17.56 16.57
C LEU A 294 4.00 17.90 15.27
N TYR A 295 2.68 18.13 15.34
CA TYR A 295 1.89 18.57 14.19
C TYR A 295 2.35 19.94 13.68
N GLU A 296 2.57 20.90 14.58
CA GLU A 296 3.09 22.23 14.21
C GLU A 296 4.51 22.14 13.63
N GLN A 297 5.39 21.35 14.23
CA GLN A 297 6.75 21.13 13.71
C GLN A 297 6.73 20.48 12.32
N ALA A 298 5.90 19.45 12.12
CA ALA A 298 5.75 18.80 10.81
C ALA A 298 5.17 19.76 9.76
N THR A 299 4.22 20.61 10.14
CA THR A 299 3.65 21.63 9.26
C THR A 299 4.69 22.69 8.89
N ALA A 300 5.48 23.16 9.86
CA ALA A 300 6.54 24.14 9.63
C ALA A 300 7.67 23.58 8.76
N TRP A 301 8.04 22.31 8.96
CA TRP A 301 9.03 21.63 8.12
C TRP A 301 8.58 21.50 6.66
N ASN A 302 7.28 21.30 6.44
CA ASN A 302 6.66 21.18 5.12
C ASN A 302 5.92 22.46 4.70
N LEU A 303 6.56 23.63 4.89
CA LEU A 303 5.91 24.93 4.73
C LEU A 303 5.37 25.19 3.31
N ILE A 304 6.01 24.67 2.26
CA ILE A 304 5.53 24.83 0.89
C ILE A 304 4.25 24.03 0.69
N ASP A 305 4.24 22.77 1.12
CA ASP A 305 3.03 21.94 1.07
C ASP A 305 1.91 22.52 1.95
N ALA A 306 2.25 23.19 3.07
CA ALA A 306 1.27 23.91 3.90
C ALA A 306 0.64 25.11 3.17
N LYS A 307 1.43 25.89 2.41
CA LYS A 307 0.90 26.97 1.56
C LYS A 307 0.01 26.42 0.45
N LEU A 308 0.47 25.36 -0.22
CA LEU A 308 -0.27 24.64 -1.26
C LEU A 308 -1.62 24.12 -0.73
N TYR A 309 -1.60 23.39 0.39
CA TYR A 309 -2.80 22.83 0.99
C TYR A 309 -3.79 23.92 1.43
N ARG A 310 -3.31 25.00 2.06
CA ARG A 310 -4.18 26.13 2.47
C ARG A 310 -4.89 26.76 1.27
N TYR A 311 -4.16 26.99 0.17
CA TYR A 311 -4.73 27.53 -1.06
C TYR A 311 -5.85 26.63 -1.59
N PHE A 312 -5.58 25.34 -1.76
CA PHE A 312 -6.54 24.40 -2.31
C PHE A 312 -7.67 24.02 -1.34
N ASN A 313 -7.47 24.15 -0.03
CA ASN A 313 -8.54 24.07 0.97
C ASN A 313 -9.57 25.18 0.74
N ALA A 314 -9.11 26.42 0.58
CA ALA A 314 -10.00 27.53 0.27
C ALA A 314 -10.69 27.37 -1.10
N THR A 315 -9.98 26.90 -2.14
CA THR A 315 -10.61 26.69 -3.46
C THR A 315 -11.61 25.53 -3.45
N PHE A 316 -11.32 24.46 -2.71
CA PHE A 316 -12.20 23.33 -2.50
C PHE A 316 -13.52 23.75 -1.87
N TRP A 317 -13.48 24.49 -0.75
CA TRP A 317 -14.70 24.95 -0.10
C TRP A 317 -15.52 25.91 -0.97
N ARG A 318 -14.88 26.74 -1.79
CA ARG A 318 -15.61 27.53 -2.81
C ARG A 318 -16.36 26.63 -3.81
N LYS A 319 -15.79 25.50 -4.21
CA LYS A 319 -16.47 24.51 -5.07
C LYS A 319 -17.61 23.81 -4.34
N VAL A 320 -17.45 23.49 -3.05
CA VAL A 320 -18.53 22.95 -2.21
C VAL A 320 -19.69 23.94 -2.09
N GLU A 321 -19.41 25.23 -1.88
CA GLU A 321 -20.44 26.28 -1.84
C GLU A 321 -21.18 26.39 -3.17
N ALA A 322 -20.44 26.41 -4.29
CA ALA A 322 -21.03 26.47 -5.62
C ALA A 322 -21.88 25.24 -5.95
N TYR A 323 -21.50 24.06 -5.44
CA TYR A 323 -22.29 22.84 -5.55
C TYR A 323 -23.56 22.88 -4.67
N GLY A 324 -23.49 23.59 -3.53
CA GLY A 324 -24.55 23.77 -2.55
C GLY A 324 -24.41 22.83 -1.35
N ARG A 325 -24.31 23.38 -0.13
CA ARG A 325 -24.05 22.61 1.11
C ARG A 325 -25.11 21.55 1.41
N GLU A 326 -26.40 21.87 1.24
CA GLU A 326 -27.48 20.91 1.48
C GLU A 326 -27.46 19.77 0.46
N ARG A 327 -27.19 20.08 -0.81
CA ARG A 327 -27.03 19.07 -1.86
C ARG A 327 -25.81 18.20 -1.57
N MET A 328 -24.69 18.79 -1.15
CA MET A 328 -23.48 18.08 -0.76
C MET A 328 -23.76 17.09 0.37
N ALA A 329 -24.39 17.52 1.45
CA ALA A 329 -24.71 16.66 2.58
C ALA A 329 -25.60 15.46 2.17
N ARG A 330 -26.59 15.68 1.29
CA ARG A 330 -27.44 14.59 0.77
C ARG A 330 -26.66 13.61 -0.11
N ASP A 331 -25.88 14.11 -1.06
CA ASP A 331 -25.11 13.26 -1.98
C ASP A 331 -24.00 12.48 -1.24
N VAL A 332 -23.39 13.07 -0.20
CA VAL A 332 -22.43 12.38 0.69
C VAL A 332 -23.12 11.27 1.48
N ALA A 333 -24.27 11.55 2.10
CA ALA A 333 -25.01 10.55 2.85
C ALA A 333 -25.46 9.37 1.96
N GLU A 334 -25.84 9.67 0.71
CA GLU A 334 -26.18 8.66 -0.29
C GLU A 334 -24.96 7.81 -0.68
N LEU A 335 -23.80 8.44 -0.92
CA LEU A 335 -22.54 7.75 -1.19
C LEU A 335 -22.13 6.83 -0.05
N GLN A 336 -22.20 7.30 1.19
CA GLN A 336 -21.88 6.52 2.39
C GLN A 336 -22.81 5.31 2.52
N ARG A 337 -24.12 5.51 2.33
CA ARG A 337 -25.11 4.43 2.39
C ARG A 337 -24.85 3.33 1.37
N GLU A 338 -24.58 3.69 0.11
CA GLU A 338 -24.30 2.69 -0.93
C GLU A 338 -22.93 2.02 -0.73
N ASN A 339 -21.92 2.72 -0.18
CA ASN A 339 -20.65 2.10 0.22
C ASN A 339 -20.81 1.08 1.37
N GLU A 340 -21.63 1.38 2.38
CA GLU A 340 -21.93 0.47 3.49
C GLU A 340 -22.66 -0.79 2.99
N LYS A 341 -23.63 -0.60 2.11
CA LYS A 341 -24.33 -1.69 1.43
C LYS A 341 -23.35 -2.57 0.65
N MET A 342 -22.46 -1.97 -0.15
CA MET A 342 -21.43 -2.73 -0.87
C MET A 342 -20.46 -3.44 0.08
N THR A 343 -20.11 -2.84 1.22
CA THR A 343 -19.30 -3.48 2.27
C THR A 343 -19.98 -4.76 2.77
N SER A 344 -21.28 -4.69 3.10
CA SER A 344 -22.03 -5.86 3.58
C SER A 344 -22.16 -7.00 2.56
N ILE A 345 -22.18 -6.66 1.27
CA ILE A 345 -22.26 -7.61 0.15
C ILE A 345 -20.90 -8.24 -0.13
N CYS A 346 -19.83 -7.45 -0.16
CA CYS A 346 -18.54 -7.85 -0.71
C CYS A 346 -17.54 -8.36 0.33
N ILE A 347 -17.54 -7.80 1.54
CA ILE A 347 -16.44 -7.97 2.50
C ILE A 347 -16.81 -9.02 3.55
N ASP A 348 -15.97 -10.04 3.70
CA ASP A 348 -16.11 -11.03 4.75
C ASP A 348 -15.85 -10.39 6.12
N GLY A 349 -16.78 -10.57 7.07
CA GLY A 349 -16.73 -9.89 8.36
C GLY A 349 -16.97 -8.36 8.33
N GLY A 350 -17.09 -7.74 7.15
CA GLY A 350 -17.39 -6.30 7.00
C GLY A 350 -16.26 -5.34 7.41
N HIS A 351 -15.03 -5.82 7.64
CA HIS A 351 -13.91 -5.00 8.08
C HIS A 351 -12.59 -5.38 7.40
N ALA A 352 -11.61 -4.47 7.46
CA ALA A 352 -10.25 -4.73 6.98
C ALA A 352 -9.49 -5.65 7.95
N VAL A 353 -8.61 -6.49 7.41
CA VAL A 353 -7.82 -7.47 8.15
C VAL A 353 -6.33 -7.30 7.88
N ASP A 354 -5.51 -7.79 8.81
CA ASP A 354 -4.06 -7.86 8.62
C ASP A 354 -3.71 -8.68 7.37
N ALA A 355 -2.63 -8.31 6.67
CA ALA A 355 -2.24 -8.97 5.42
C ALA A 355 -2.01 -10.49 5.54
N SER A 356 -1.58 -10.97 6.71
CA SER A 356 -1.41 -12.40 7.01
C SER A 356 -2.73 -13.16 7.17
N ALA A 357 -3.85 -12.46 7.44
CA ALA A 357 -5.18 -13.04 7.59
C ALA A 357 -5.98 -13.02 6.28
N ILE A 358 -5.40 -12.51 5.18
CA ILE A 358 -6.02 -12.53 3.85
C ILE A 358 -5.86 -13.92 3.24
N GLN A 359 -6.99 -14.57 2.94
CA GLN A 359 -7.06 -15.95 2.48
C GLN A 359 -6.55 -16.12 1.04
N GLU A 360 -6.81 -15.14 0.17
CA GLU A 360 -6.42 -15.19 -1.23
C GLU A 360 -5.13 -14.38 -1.47
N SER A 361 -4.08 -15.04 -1.94
CA SER A 361 -2.80 -14.38 -2.26
C SER A 361 -2.95 -13.26 -3.30
N SER A 362 -3.87 -13.43 -4.26
CA SER A 362 -4.20 -12.41 -5.27
C SER A 362 -4.88 -11.14 -4.71
N MET A 363 -5.31 -11.16 -3.44
CA MET A 363 -5.92 -10.02 -2.76
C MET A 363 -4.99 -9.40 -1.70
N GLN A 364 -3.75 -9.91 -1.58
CA GLN A 364 -2.79 -9.37 -0.61
C GLN A 364 -2.21 -8.04 -1.12
N PRO A 365 -2.33 -6.95 -0.34
CA PRO A 365 -1.70 -5.68 -0.69
C PRO A 365 -0.19 -5.80 -0.56
N TRP A 366 0.52 -5.01 -1.36
CA TRP A 366 1.97 -4.89 -1.25
C TRP A 366 2.35 -4.39 0.15
N GLN A 367 3.40 -4.98 0.73
CA GLN A 367 3.91 -4.60 2.05
C GLN A 367 5.29 -3.96 1.92
N PRO A 368 5.57 -2.87 2.67
CA PRO A 368 6.90 -2.29 2.75
C PRO A 368 7.91 -3.26 3.37
N LEU A 369 9.19 -2.94 3.20
CA LEU A 369 10.28 -3.70 3.82
C LEU A 369 10.24 -3.49 5.34
N GLY A 370 10.45 -4.56 6.10
CA GLY A 370 10.46 -4.53 7.58
C GLY A 370 9.08 -4.64 8.22
N GLU A 371 8.08 -3.86 7.77
CA GLU A 371 6.79 -3.74 8.45
C GLU A 371 5.60 -4.25 7.62
N LYS A 372 4.74 -5.09 8.23
CA LYS A 372 3.46 -5.54 7.66
C LYS A 372 2.30 -4.73 8.21
N THR A 373 2.24 -3.44 7.87
CA THR A 373 1.27 -2.52 8.46
C THR A 373 0.08 -2.22 7.56
N ILE A 374 0.09 -2.66 6.29
CA ILE A 374 -1.00 -2.36 5.35
C ILE A 374 -2.08 -3.43 5.44
N LEU A 375 -3.30 -2.99 5.75
CA LEU A 375 -4.50 -3.83 5.84
C LEU A 375 -5.06 -4.11 4.44
N GLY A 376 -5.77 -5.23 4.31
CA GLY A 376 -6.58 -5.57 3.15
C GLY A 376 -7.91 -6.17 3.55
N TYR A 377 -8.58 -6.88 2.65
CA TYR A 377 -9.91 -7.42 2.90
C TYR A 377 -10.03 -8.85 2.40
N ASN A 378 -10.86 -9.64 3.07
CA ASN A 378 -11.30 -10.93 2.58
C ASN A 378 -12.59 -10.75 1.76
N LEU A 379 -12.64 -11.36 0.58
CA LEU A 379 -13.85 -11.40 -0.24
C LEU A 379 -14.85 -12.38 0.38
N LYS A 380 -16.10 -11.97 0.51
CA LYS A 380 -17.17 -12.82 1.05
C LYS A 380 -17.37 -14.06 0.16
N LYS A 381 -17.51 -15.24 0.78
CA LYS A 381 -17.59 -16.52 0.06
C LYS A 381 -18.87 -16.68 -0.78
N LYS A 382 -19.98 -16.13 -0.32
CA LYS A 382 -21.30 -16.21 -0.97
C LYS A 382 -21.73 -14.82 -1.44
N ILE A 383 -21.42 -14.50 -2.69
CA ILE A 383 -21.83 -13.26 -3.36
C ILE A 383 -22.74 -13.60 -4.54
N SER A 384 -23.83 -12.87 -4.69
CA SER A 384 -24.71 -13.01 -5.86
C SER A 384 -23.94 -12.81 -7.18
N LYS A 385 -24.32 -13.52 -8.25
CA LYS A 385 -23.69 -13.38 -9.58
C LYS A 385 -23.62 -11.93 -10.07
N LYS A 386 -24.64 -11.12 -9.74
CA LYS A 386 -24.71 -9.69 -10.09
C LYS A 386 -23.52 -8.89 -9.54
N HIS A 387 -23.08 -9.16 -8.31
CA HIS A 387 -22.08 -8.35 -7.62
C HIS A 387 -20.68 -8.98 -7.61
N GLN A 388 -20.55 -10.26 -7.95
CA GLN A 388 -19.28 -11.01 -7.86
C GLN A 388 -18.12 -10.30 -8.57
N LYS A 389 -18.31 -9.88 -9.83
CA LYS A 389 -17.26 -9.20 -10.61
C LYS A 389 -16.92 -7.83 -10.04
N LEU A 390 -17.92 -7.06 -9.59
CA LEU A 390 -17.71 -5.72 -9.03
C LEU A 390 -16.99 -5.81 -7.68
N CYS A 391 -17.47 -6.64 -6.75
CA CYS A 391 -16.84 -6.86 -5.44
C CYS A 391 -15.36 -7.25 -5.58
N ARG A 392 -15.06 -8.17 -6.51
CA ARG A 392 -13.68 -8.59 -6.80
C ARG A 392 -12.83 -7.38 -7.16
N LYS A 393 -13.24 -6.59 -8.15
CA LYS A 393 -12.50 -5.41 -8.63
C LYS A 393 -12.34 -4.32 -7.58
N MET A 394 -13.37 -4.05 -6.79
CA MET A 394 -13.31 -3.06 -5.71
C MET A 394 -12.28 -3.41 -4.63
N LEU A 395 -12.00 -4.71 -4.45
CA LEU A 395 -11.06 -5.23 -3.47
C LEU A 395 -9.68 -5.56 -4.05
N THR A 396 -9.53 -5.64 -5.37
CA THR A 396 -8.24 -5.92 -6.01
C THR A 396 -7.24 -4.81 -5.70
N PRO A 397 -6.08 -5.11 -5.08
CA PRO A 397 -5.05 -4.11 -4.82
C PRO A 397 -4.39 -3.63 -6.12
N GLU A 398 -3.80 -2.43 -6.06
CA GLU A 398 -3.31 -1.67 -7.22
C GLU A 398 -2.39 -2.46 -8.17
N ILE A 399 -1.39 -3.16 -7.63
CA ILE A 399 -0.39 -3.89 -8.45
C ILE A 399 -1.03 -5.05 -9.22
N GLN A 400 -1.96 -5.75 -8.57
CA GLN A 400 -2.71 -6.84 -9.17
C GLN A 400 -3.65 -6.30 -10.24
N TYR A 401 -4.36 -5.21 -9.97
CA TYR A 401 -5.29 -4.63 -10.94
C TYR A 401 -4.56 -4.05 -12.17
N LEU A 402 -3.39 -3.44 -11.98
CA LEU A 402 -2.51 -3.06 -13.10
C LEU A 402 -2.15 -4.26 -13.98
N THR A 403 -1.82 -5.39 -13.37
CA THR A 403 -1.54 -6.64 -14.11
C THR A 403 -2.77 -7.12 -14.88
N ASP A 404 -3.95 -7.10 -14.25
CA ASP A 404 -5.22 -7.52 -14.86
C ASP A 404 -5.60 -6.65 -16.07
N LEU A 405 -5.22 -5.36 -16.06
CA LEU A 405 -5.44 -4.43 -17.16
C LEU A 405 -4.31 -4.44 -18.22
N GLY A 406 -3.31 -5.32 -18.08
CA GLY A 406 -2.26 -5.53 -19.08
C GLY A 406 -1.03 -4.63 -18.96
N ALA A 407 -0.81 -4.00 -17.80
CA ALA A 407 0.43 -3.27 -17.53
C ALA A 407 1.62 -4.24 -17.42
N ASN A 408 2.74 -3.90 -18.04
CA ASN A 408 3.98 -4.65 -17.95
C ASN A 408 4.70 -4.30 -16.65
N LEU A 409 4.72 -5.21 -15.67
CA LEU A 409 5.29 -4.98 -14.33
C LEU A 409 6.52 -5.85 -14.05
N TRP A 410 7.30 -6.23 -15.07
CA TRP A 410 8.39 -7.21 -14.91
C TRP A 410 9.45 -6.78 -13.88
N ILE A 411 9.80 -5.48 -13.82
CA ILE A 411 10.77 -4.94 -12.84
C ILE A 411 10.17 -5.03 -11.44
N THR A 412 8.91 -4.59 -11.26
CA THR A 412 8.22 -4.67 -9.96
C THR A 412 8.09 -6.11 -9.48
N LYS A 413 7.77 -7.06 -10.37
CA LYS A 413 7.69 -8.50 -10.06
C LYS A 413 9.05 -9.06 -9.68
N LEU A 414 10.10 -8.74 -10.44
CA LEU A 414 11.47 -9.15 -10.15
C LEU A 414 11.92 -8.68 -8.76
N TRP A 415 11.68 -7.41 -8.42
CA TRP A 415 11.97 -6.89 -7.07
C TRP A 415 11.19 -7.60 -5.97
N SER A 416 9.93 -7.99 -6.22
CA SER A 416 9.18 -8.81 -5.26
C SER A 416 9.86 -10.16 -5.03
N TYR A 417 10.28 -10.85 -6.09
CA TYR A 417 11.00 -12.13 -5.98
C TYR A 417 12.34 -11.98 -5.25
N VAL A 418 13.12 -10.96 -5.58
CA VAL A 418 14.41 -10.68 -4.91
C VAL A 418 14.19 -10.42 -3.42
N ARG A 419 13.18 -9.62 -3.05
CA ARG A 419 12.83 -9.39 -1.66
C ARG A 419 12.47 -10.67 -0.93
N ASP A 420 11.62 -11.50 -1.54
CA ASP A 420 11.15 -12.73 -0.92
C ASP A 420 12.29 -13.76 -0.78
N PHE A 421 13.23 -13.78 -1.74
CA PHE A 421 14.47 -14.54 -1.66
C PHE A 421 15.42 -14.05 -0.55
N LEU A 422 15.61 -12.73 -0.41
CA LEU A 422 16.43 -12.16 0.68
C LEU A 422 15.82 -12.46 2.06
N LYS A 423 14.49 -12.41 2.20
CA LYS A 423 13.80 -12.85 3.42
C LYS A 423 14.03 -14.32 3.72
N TRP A 424 13.98 -15.17 2.69
CA TRP A 424 14.25 -16.60 2.82
C TRP A 424 15.70 -16.85 3.28
N ILE A 425 16.70 -16.18 2.70
CA ILE A 425 18.10 -16.27 3.14
C ILE A 425 18.27 -15.85 4.61
N HIS A 426 17.62 -14.75 5.01
CA HIS A 426 17.73 -14.25 6.38
C HIS A 426 17.15 -15.21 7.44
N PHE A 427 16.23 -16.10 7.03
CA PHE A 427 15.67 -17.17 7.86
C PHE A 427 16.60 -18.40 7.96
N PHE A 428 17.51 -18.59 6.99
CA PHE A 428 18.43 -19.74 6.93
C PHE A 428 19.87 -19.43 7.36
N LEU A 429 20.23 -18.16 7.56
CA LEU A 429 21.49 -17.79 8.20
C LEU A 429 21.35 -18.01 9.71
N PRO A 430 22.11 -18.92 10.34
CA PRO A 430 22.08 -19.06 11.79
C PRO A 430 22.53 -17.72 12.39
N HIS A 431 21.74 -17.17 13.30
CA HIS A 431 22.22 -16.09 14.16
C HIS A 431 23.53 -16.56 14.79
N GLY A 432 24.64 -15.99 14.33
CA GLY A 432 25.93 -16.18 14.98
C GLY A 432 25.75 -15.73 16.42
N ARG A 433 26.04 -16.64 17.37
CA ARG A 433 26.24 -16.29 18.77
C ARG A 433 27.32 -15.21 18.84
N ALA A 434 26.93 -13.95 18.85
CA ALA A 434 27.68 -12.92 19.55
C ALA A 434 27.28 -13.06 21.03
N GLY A 435 28.18 -13.66 21.81
CA GLY A 435 28.04 -13.67 23.26
C GLY A 435 28.21 -12.26 23.82
N GLY A 436 27.43 -11.96 24.87
CA GLY A 436 27.58 -10.76 25.70
C GLY A 436 26.40 -9.80 25.55
N GLY A 437 25.40 -9.89 26.43
CA GLY A 437 24.27 -8.96 26.44
C GLY A 437 23.17 -9.39 27.40
N ILE A 438 23.44 -9.20 28.69
CA ILE A 438 22.58 -9.11 29.88
C ILE A 438 21.05 -9.15 29.60
N CYS A 439 20.37 -10.16 30.16
CA CYS A 439 18.92 -10.17 30.32
C CYS A 439 18.54 -9.29 31.53
N GLU A 440 17.92 -8.14 31.29
CA GLU A 440 17.13 -7.44 32.31
C GLU A 440 15.64 -7.69 32.07
N GLY A 441 14.95 -8.13 33.13
CA GLY A 441 13.53 -7.83 33.32
C GLY A 441 12.49 -8.84 32.84
N CYS A 442 12.44 -10.05 33.41
CA CYS A 442 11.15 -10.69 33.66
C CYS A 442 10.95 -10.75 35.18
N GLY A 443 9.93 -10.02 35.65
CA GLY A 443 9.63 -9.83 37.06
C GLY A 443 9.36 -11.15 37.80
N LEU A 444 9.98 -11.25 38.98
CA LEU A 444 9.60 -12.20 40.00
C LEU A 444 8.17 -11.91 40.47
N VAL A 445 7.29 -12.90 40.34
CA VAL A 445 6.25 -13.16 41.34
C VAL A 445 6.77 -14.33 42.17
N THR A 446 7.19 -14.07 43.40
CA THR A 446 7.51 -15.11 44.39
C THR A 446 6.44 -15.15 45.45
N ALA A 447 5.77 -16.31 45.54
CA ALA A 447 5.10 -16.77 46.74
C ALA A 447 5.65 -18.17 47.08
N GLY A 448 6.05 -18.35 48.33
CA GLY A 448 5.99 -19.65 49.02
C GLY A 448 7.19 -20.58 48.93
N ALA A 449 7.95 -20.58 50.02
CA ALA A 449 8.93 -21.55 50.52
C ALA A 449 8.80 -23.04 50.07
N GLY A 450 9.96 -23.67 49.86
CA GLY A 450 10.12 -25.13 49.86
C GLY A 450 11.54 -25.58 49.48
N HIS A 451 12.30 -26.09 50.45
CA HIS A 451 13.63 -26.69 50.30
C HIS A 451 13.70 -27.79 49.23
N LEU A 452 14.84 -27.91 48.51
CA LEU A 452 15.54 -29.18 48.19
C LEU A 452 16.91 -28.94 47.48
N SER A 453 17.85 -29.86 47.72
CA SER A 453 19.31 -29.87 47.48
C SER A 453 19.80 -29.81 46.01
N PRO A 454 21.11 -29.57 45.74
CA PRO A 454 21.62 -29.20 44.41
C PRO A 454 22.10 -30.39 43.56
N GLY A 455 21.89 -30.29 42.23
CA GLY A 455 22.75 -30.93 41.22
C GLY A 455 22.07 -31.93 40.28
N CYS A 456 21.59 -31.45 39.12
CA CYS A 456 21.50 -32.19 37.84
C CYS A 456 21.03 -31.21 36.73
N TRP A 457 21.64 -31.27 35.54
CA TRP A 457 21.25 -30.47 34.36
C TRP A 457 20.82 -31.39 33.22
N VAL A 458 19.79 -30.99 32.47
CA VAL A 458 19.28 -31.73 31.30
C VAL A 458 19.60 -30.96 30.02
N GLN A 459 20.28 -31.61 29.06
CA GLN A 459 20.43 -31.11 27.70
C GLN A 459 20.29 -32.28 26.72
N ALA A 460 19.33 -32.18 25.80
CA ALA A 460 19.12 -33.09 24.66
C ALA A 460 19.04 -34.60 24.98
N GLY A 461 18.01 -35.02 25.74
CA GLY A 461 17.54 -36.41 25.74
C GLY A 461 18.48 -37.48 26.33
N MET A 462 19.47 -37.08 27.14
CA MET A 462 20.36 -38.00 27.86
C MET A 462 20.51 -37.58 29.33
N CYS A 463 20.61 -38.55 30.23
CA CYS A 463 20.89 -38.31 31.65
C CYS A 463 22.35 -38.62 31.98
N TRP A 464 22.91 -37.82 32.89
CA TRP A 464 24.26 -37.95 33.43
C TRP A 464 24.17 -38.09 34.94
N ASP A 465 24.93 -39.03 35.52
CA ASP A 465 25.08 -39.10 36.97
C ASP A 465 26.27 -38.27 37.47
N SER A 466 26.33 -38.06 38.79
CA SER A 466 27.37 -37.30 39.48
C SER A 466 28.77 -37.93 39.44
N SER A 467 28.93 -39.09 38.80
CA SER A 467 30.22 -39.73 38.51
C SER A 467 30.61 -39.68 37.02
N GLY A 468 29.80 -39.01 36.18
CA GLY A 468 30.10 -38.77 34.78
C GLY A 468 29.81 -39.95 33.84
N ARG A 469 29.03 -40.94 34.28
CA ARG A 469 28.64 -42.07 33.42
C ARG A 469 27.37 -41.76 32.62
N ARG A 470 27.34 -42.20 31.36
CA ARG A 470 26.30 -41.86 30.36
C ARG A 470 25.25 -42.98 30.23
N SER A 471 23.97 -42.64 30.23
CA SER A 471 22.88 -43.61 29.99
C SER A 471 21.77 -43.01 29.11
N PRO A 472 21.17 -43.80 28.17
CA PRO A 472 19.97 -43.40 27.45
C PRO A 472 18.72 -43.53 28.32
N CYS A 473 17.76 -42.60 28.20
CA CYS A 473 16.46 -42.70 28.87
C CYS A 473 15.66 -43.89 28.29
N PRO A 474 15.02 -44.74 29.11
CA PRO A 474 14.35 -45.93 28.60
C PRO A 474 13.08 -45.56 27.84
N GLY A 475 12.98 -46.00 26.58
CA GLY A 475 11.77 -45.82 25.78
C GLY A 475 11.90 -45.91 24.27
N TRP A 476 12.90 -46.61 23.72
CA TRP A 476 12.96 -46.96 22.29
C TRP A 476 13.58 -48.36 22.16
N ALA A 477 12.80 -49.35 21.70
CA ALA A 477 13.29 -50.68 21.34
C ALA A 477 12.83 -51.00 19.90
N GLU A 478 13.77 -51.52 19.12
CA GLU A 478 13.72 -51.78 17.68
C GLU A 478 12.91 -53.04 17.29
N MET A 479 12.52 -53.13 16.02
CA MET A 479 12.28 -54.40 15.30
C MET A 479 12.88 -54.34 13.88
N PRO A 480 13.22 -55.50 13.26
CA PRO A 480 14.44 -55.63 12.46
C PRO A 480 14.25 -55.60 10.93
N THR A 481 15.41 -55.50 10.26
CA THR A 481 15.67 -55.44 8.81
C THR A 481 15.19 -56.66 8.01
N GLY A 482 14.62 -56.43 6.82
CA GLY A 482 14.36 -57.45 5.80
C GLY A 482 14.43 -56.90 4.38
N ASN A 483 15.29 -57.50 3.55
CA ASN A 483 15.56 -57.18 2.14
C ASN A 483 14.51 -57.83 1.22
N SER A 484 13.91 -57.09 0.26
CA SER A 484 13.56 -57.61 -1.08
C SER A 484 12.93 -56.56 -2.01
N THR A 485 13.54 -56.46 -3.18
CA THR A 485 13.10 -55.88 -4.47
C THR A 485 11.65 -56.15 -4.88
N LEU A 486 10.94 -55.13 -5.38
CA LEU A 486 10.25 -55.14 -6.69
C LEU A 486 9.65 -53.78 -7.07
N GLN A 487 9.64 -53.54 -8.38
CA GLN A 487 9.36 -52.30 -9.11
C GLN A 487 7.87 -51.87 -9.11
N GLY A 488 7.63 -50.56 -9.28
CA GLY A 488 6.63 -50.09 -10.25
C GLY A 488 5.51 -49.15 -9.75
N LEU A 489 5.45 -47.98 -10.40
CA LEU A 489 4.27 -47.14 -10.72
C LEU A 489 3.74 -46.11 -9.70
N LEU A 490 4.24 -44.87 -9.88
CA LEU A 490 3.50 -43.62 -10.19
C LEU A 490 2.19 -43.25 -9.43
N LYS A 491 2.29 -42.07 -8.80
CA LYS A 491 1.31 -40.95 -8.62
C LYS A 491 0.68 -40.73 -7.23
N SER A 492 1.11 -39.60 -6.64
CA SER A 492 0.37 -38.63 -5.80
C SER A 492 0.01 -39.00 -4.35
N PRO A 493 0.32 -38.13 -3.36
CA PRO A 493 -0.42 -38.08 -2.11
C PRO A 493 -1.34 -36.85 -2.05
N CYS A 494 -2.64 -37.13 -1.91
CA CYS A 494 -3.59 -36.28 -1.21
C CYS A 494 -3.20 -36.19 0.26
N TRP A 495 -3.27 -35.00 0.86
CA TRP A 495 -3.24 -34.83 2.31
C TRP A 495 -4.68 -34.77 2.82
N PHE A 496 -5.07 -35.77 3.61
CA PHE A 496 -6.31 -35.78 4.39
C PHE A 496 -5.98 -35.70 5.89
N TRP A 497 -6.69 -34.78 6.53
CA TRP A 497 -7.12 -34.62 7.92
C TRP A 497 -6.55 -35.52 9.03
N GLY A 498 -6.15 -34.88 10.14
CA GLY A 498 -6.11 -35.49 11.46
C GLY A 498 -7.32 -35.09 12.31
N CYS A 499 -8.11 -36.07 12.74
CA CYS A 499 -9.14 -35.96 13.78
C CYS A 499 -8.55 -36.29 15.17
N GLU A 500 -9.07 -35.57 16.16
CA GLU A 500 -9.47 -35.96 17.53
C GLU A 500 -8.95 -37.28 18.16
N SER A 501 -8.42 -37.16 19.39
CA SER A 501 -9.07 -37.71 20.61
C SER A 501 -8.18 -37.52 21.83
N VAL A 502 -8.74 -36.98 22.94
CA VAL A 502 -8.61 -37.54 24.31
C VAL A 502 -9.77 -37.00 25.18
N ARG A 503 -10.75 -37.85 25.45
CA ARG A 503 -11.49 -38.01 26.72
C ARG A 503 -11.41 -39.52 27.01
N THR A 504 -11.34 -40.12 28.21
CA THR A 504 -11.80 -39.82 29.57
C THR A 504 -11.30 -40.97 30.48
N CYS A 505 -11.14 -40.77 31.81
CA CYS A 505 -11.51 -41.71 32.91
C CYS A 505 -11.08 -41.13 34.28
N CYS A 506 -12.01 -40.56 35.07
CA CYS A 506 -12.70 -41.14 36.27
C CYS A 506 -11.85 -41.06 37.56
N THR A 507 -12.24 -40.30 38.60
CA THR A 507 -13.26 -40.66 39.63
C THR A 507 -13.65 -39.45 40.51
N ALA A 508 -14.83 -39.53 41.17
CA ALA A 508 -15.66 -38.44 41.72
C ALA A 508 -15.47 -38.15 43.26
N PRO A 509 -16.46 -37.63 44.05
CA PRO A 509 -16.73 -36.21 44.34
C PRO A 509 -16.79 -35.86 45.86
N ALA A 510 -16.87 -34.57 46.24
CA ALA A 510 -17.40 -34.12 47.55
C ALA A 510 -17.73 -32.61 47.59
N HIS A 511 -18.97 -32.30 48.03
CA HIS A 511 -19.49 -31.13 48.78
C HIS A 511 -18.95 -29.71 48.45
N GLY A 512 -19.73 -28.67 48.13
CA GLY A 512 -20.99 -28.19 48.71
C GLY A 512 -20.80 -26.72 49.17
N CYS A 513 -21.83 -25.89 49.03
CA CYS A 513 -22.03 -24.48 49.51
C CYS A 513 -22.13 -23.42 48.39
N ASP A 514 -23.38 -23.11 48.02
CA ASP A 514 -24.06 -21.82 48.18
C ASP A 514 -23.20 -20.54 48.15
N GLU A 515 -23.47 -19.60 47.23
CA GLU A 515 -24.49 -18.55 47.40
C GLU A 515 -24.50 -17.56 46.22
N CYS A 516 -25.67 -16.94 46.03
CA CYS A 516 -26.03 -16.01 44.96
C CYS A 516 -25.40 -14.61 45.12
N SER A 517 -25.11 -13.94 44.00
CA SER A 517 -25.60 -12.56 43.80
C SER A 517 -25.41 -12.09 42.35
N THR A 518 -26.54 -11.75 41.76
CA THR A 518 -26.77 -10.97 40.54
C THR A 518 -26.23 -9.54 40.71
N PHE A 519 -25.71 -8.91 39.65
CA PHE A 519 -26.02 -7.49 39.40
C PHE A 519 -25.90 -7.12 37.92
N SER A 520 -26.85 -6.25 37.55
CA SER A 520 -27.33 -5.86 36.23
C SER A 520 -26.43 -4.85 35.49
N ALA A 521 -26.67 -4.75 34.19
CA ALA A 521 -26.00 -3.90 33.22
C ALA A 521 -26.55 -2.46 33.13
N ARG A 522 -25.70 -1.59 32.54
CA ARG A 522 -25.90 -0.27 31.85
C ARG A 522 -25.79 1.02 32.69
N PRO A 523 -25.58 2.20 32.06
CA PRO A 523 -24.72 2.56 30.90
C PRO A 523 -23.90 3.88 31.11
N GLN A 524 -23.08 4.26 30.12
CA GLN A 524 -22.29 5.50 30.01
C GLN A 524 -23.08 6.82 30.16
N PRO A 525 -22.39 7.94 30.48
CA PRO A 525 -22.83 9.28 30.11
C PRO A 525 -21.99 9.90 28.98
N SER A 526 -22.71 10.66 28.15
CA SER A 526 -22.29 11.58 27.11
C SER A 526 -21.69 12.87 27.66
N LEU A 527 -20.80 13.52 26.89
CA LEU A 527 -20.39 14.91 27.13
C LEU A 527 -20.47 15.73 25.84
N HIS A 528 -21.31 16.76 25.90
CA HIS A 528 -21.54 17.82 24.93
C HIS A 528 -21.25 19.16 25.64
N GLY A 529 -20.58 20.08 24.95
CA GLY A 529 -20.49 21.54 25.21
C GLY A 529 -19.58 22.13 24.12
N ARG A 530 -20.03 22.98 23.17
CA ARG A 530 -20.43 24.41 23.24
C ARG A 530 -19.41 25.23 24.05
N LEU A 531 -18.74 26.24 23.50
CA LEU A 531 -19.16 27.36 22.63
C LEU A 531 -18.15 27.65 21.52
#